data_AF-A0A9Y2IHR2-F1
#
_entry.id   AF-A0A9Y2IHR2-F1
#
_cell.length_a   1.000
_cell.length_b   1.000
_cell.length_c   1.000
_cell.angle_alpha   90.00
_cell.angle_beta   90.00
_cell.angle_gamma   90.00
#
_symmetry.space_group_name_H-M   'P 1'
#
loop_
_entity.id
_entity.type
_entity.pdbx_description
1 polymer ?
#
loop_
_entity_poly.entity_id
_entity_poly.type
_entity_poly.pdbx_seq_one_letter_code
_entity_poly.pdbx_strand_id
1 'polypeptide(L)'
;MNVLLQALEREGHVTRPAEAPVGKVLPTRLTPRGRRRLEKATVAVRSVEVRMLAGLTETEQAGAFRILQSMIHSLREGDDGS
;
A
#
# COMPACT_ATOMS: atom_id res chain seq x y z
N MET A 1 -2.37 -19.63 -1.82
CA MET A 1 -1.19 -18.77 -2.05
C MET A 1 -1.68 -17.48 -2.68
N ASN A 2 -1.24 -16.31 -2.22
CA ASN A 2 -1.64 -15.04 -2.83
C ASN A 2 -0.95 -14.87 -4.20
N VAL A 3 -1.74 -14.76 -5.28
CA VAL A 3 -1.22 -14.71 -6.67
C VAL A 3 -0.33 -13.49 -6.92
N LEU A 4 -0.65 -12.35 -6.29
CA LEU A 4 0.20 -11.15 -6.36
C LEU A 4 1.57 -11.42 -5.74
N LEU A 5 1.62 -12.09 -4.57
CA LEU A 5 2.89 -12.42 -3.95
C LEU A 5 3.72 -13.39 -4.79
N GLN A 6 3.09 -14.38 -5.44
CA GLN A 6 3.80 -15.29 -6.35
C GLN A 6 4.40 -14.54 -7.54
N ALA A 7 3.66 -13.59 -8.12
CA ALA A 7 4.15 -12.78 -9.24
C ALA A 7 5.34 -11.89 -8.80
N LEU A 8 5.20 -11.19 -7.67
CA LEU A 8 6.26 -10.34 -7.12
C LEU A 8 7.52 -11.13 -6.75
N GLU A 9 7.38 -12.37 -6.27
CA GLU A 9 8.51 -13.26 -5.98
C GLU A 9 9.19 -13.73 -7.26
N ARG A 10 8.43 -14.18 -8.26
CA ARG A 10 8.94 -14.58 -9.57
C ARG A 10 9.68 -13.44 -10.28
N GLU A 11 9.21 -12.21 -10.12
CA GLU A 11 9.85 -11.00 -10.66
C GLU A 11 11.04 -10.50 -9.80
N GLY A 12 11.31 -11.16 -8.66
CA GLY A 12 12.44 -10.86 -7.77
C GLY A 12 12.25 -9.59 -6.93
N HIS A 13 11.02 -9.10 -6.76
CA HIS A 13 10.71 -7.93 -5.93
C HIS A 13 10.54 -8.29 -4.46
N VAL A 14 10.07 -9.50 -4.17
CA VAL A 14 10.02 -10.03 -2.82
C VAL A 14 10.72 -11.37 -2.74
N THR A 15 11.07 -11.77 -1.54
CA THR A 15 11.53 -13.12 -1.19
C THR A 15 10.66 -13.65 -0.09
N ARG A 16 10.30 -14.93 -0.18
CA ARG A 16 9.75 -15.68 0.93
C ARG A 16 10.74 -16.80 1.27
N PRO A 17 11.20 -16.92 2.53
CA PRO A 17 12.09 -18.01 2.89
C PRO A 17 11.34 -19.35 2.72
N ALA A 18 12.07 -20.39 2.32
CA ALA A 18 11.51 -21.74 2.19
C ALA A 18 11.18 -22.35 3.57
N GLU A 19 11.93 -21.94 4.59
CA GLU A 19 11.79 -22.38 5.97
C GLU A 19 11.58 -21.20 6.91
N ALA A 20 10.86 -21.44 8.01
CA ALA A 20 10.55 -20.38 8.97
C ALA A 20 11.82 -20.07 9.80
N PRO A 21 12.30 -18.82 9.81
CA PRO A 21 13.46 -18.47 10.63
C PRO A 21 13.18 -18.62 12.13
N VAL A 22 11.92 -18.43 12.55
CA VAL A 22 11.41 -18.75 13.89
C VAL A 22 9.93 -19.14 13.78
N GLY A 23 9.51 -20.15 14.54
CA GLY A 23 8.11 -20.58 14.63
C GLY A 23 7.58 -21.16 13.32
N LYS A 24 6.36 -20.80 12.92
CA LYS A 24 5.69 -21.32 11.72
C LYS A 24 5.49 -20.27 10.62
N VAL A 25 5.99 -19.04 10.80
CA VAL A 25 5.73 -17.93 9.88
C VAL A 25 6.82 -17.84 8.83
N LEU A 26 6.41 -17.77 7.55
CA LEU A 26 7.28 -17.52 6.40
C LEU A 26 7.05 -16.08 5.90
N PRO A 27 7.76 -15.08 6.46
CA PRO A 27 7.50 -13.68 6.15
C PRO A 27 7.96 -13.35 4.73
N THR A 28 7.09 -12.71 3.97
CA THR A 28 7.46 -12.11 2.68
C THR A 28 8.18 -10.78 2.93
N ARG A 29 9.37 -10.60 2.34
CA ARG A 29 10.19 -9.39 2.51
C ARG A 29 10.55 -8.80 1.16
N LEU A 30 10.65 -7.48 1.07
CA LEU A 30 11.19 -6.81 -0.12
C LEU A 30 12.67 -7.13 -0.30
N THR A 31 13.06 -7.43 -1.53
CA THR A 31 14.47 -7.50 -1.95
C THR A 31 15.03 -6.08 -2.12
N PRO A 32 16.36 -5.89 -2.28
CA PRO A 32 16.91 -4.61 -2.68
C PRO A 32 16.31 -4.08 -3.99
N ARG A 33 16.05 -4.96 -4.98
CA ARG A 33 15.34 -4.63 -6.23
C ARG A 33 13.89 -4.22 -5.95
N GLY A 34 13.20 -4.93 -5.06
CA GLY A 34 11.87 -4.60 -4.57
C GLY A 34 11.79 -3.20 -3.99
N ARG A 35 12.73 -2.84 -3.10
CA ARG A 35 12.80 -1.49 -2.50
C ARG A 35 12.97 -0.39 -3.54
N ARG A 36 13.88 -0.56 -4.50
CA ARG A 36 14.04 0.41 -5.61
C ARG A 36 12.80 0.53 -6.50
N ARG A 37 12.07 -0.57 -6.74
CA ARG A 37 10.80 -0.52 -7.48
C ARG A 37 9.71 0.17 -6.65
N LEU A 38 9.67 -0.07 -5.34
CA LEU A 38 8.76 0.61 -4.43
C LEU A 38 9.00 2.12 -4.43
N GLU A 39 10.25 2.58 -4.31
CA GLU A 39 10.58 4.01 -4.36
C GLU A 39 10.04 4.68 -5.63
N LYS A 40 10.26 4.07 -6.80
CA LYS A 40 9.71 4.58 -8.08
C LYS A 40 8.18 4.62 -8.07
N ALA A 41 7.54 3.58 -7.57
CA ALA A 41 6.09 3.52 -7.47
C ALA A 41 5.55 4.59 -6.51
N THR A 42 6.18 4.78 -5.35
CA THR A 42 5.82 5.83 -4.38
C THR A 42 5.90 7.22 -4.99
N VAL A 43 6.97 7.51 -5.75
CA VAL A 43 7.09 8.80 -6.47
C VAL A 43 5.99 8.97 -7.51
N ALA A 44 5.69 7.92 -8.28
CA ALA A 44 4.62 7.96 -9.28
C ALA A 44 3.25 8.23 -8.63
N VAL A 45 2.92 7.55 -7.54
CA VAL A 45 1.68 7.79 -6.78
C VAL A 45 1.64 9.22 -6.26
N ARG A 46 2.73 9.71 -5.65
CA ARG A 46 2.79 11.09 -5.14
C ARG A 46 2.57 12.13 -6.24
N SER A 47 3.08 11.89 -7.45
CA SER A 47 2.85 12.80 -8.58
C SER A 47 1.38 12.84 -9.02
N VAL A 48 0.65 11.74 -8.87
CA VAL A 48 -0.81 11.71 -9.11
C VAL A 48 -1.52 12.48 -8.01
N GLU A 49 -1.18 12.27 -6.75
CA GLU A 49 -1.77 13.00 -5.61
C GLU A 49 -1.61 14.51 -5.76
N VAL A 50 -0.41 14.98 -6.09
CA VAL A 50 -0.14 16.42 -6.29
C VAL A 50 -0.98 16.98 -7.43
N ARG A 51 -1.09 16.26 -8.56
CA ARG A 51 -1.93 16.70 -9.70
C ARG A 51 -3.42 16.72 -9.35
N MET A 52 -3.89 15.72 -8.60
CA MET A 52 -5.29 15.61 -8.17
C MET A 52 -5.69 16.78 -7.27
N LEU A 53 -4.77 17.26 -6.41
CA LEU A 53 -5.02 18.32 -5.44
C LEU A 53 -4.65 19.73 -5.94
N ALA A 54 -4.04 19.86 -7.11
CA ALA A 54 -3.47 21.12 -7.61
C ALA A 54 -4.49 22.28 -7.75
N GLY A 55 -5.78 21.98 -7.89
CA GLY A 55 -6.85 22.97 -7.99
C GLY A 55 -7.46 23.40 -6.65
N LEU A 56 -6.98 22.84 -5.52
CA LEU A 56 -7.55 23.07 -4.20
C LEU A 56 -6.61 23.89 -3.32
N THR A 57 -7.16 24.87 -2.62
CA THR A 57 -6.49 25.56 -1.51
C THR A 57 -6.18 24.57 -0.37
N GLU A 58 -5.24 24.93 0.51
CA GLU A 58 -4.88 24.09 1.66
C GLU A 58 -6.10 23.78 2.56
N THR A 59 -7.01 24.75 2.73
CA THR A 59 -8.24 24.56 3.51
C THR A 59 -9.19 23.57 2.84
N GLU A 60 -9.33 23.62 1.52
CA GLU A 60 -10.14 22.66 0.76
C GLU A 60 -9.53 21.26 0.80
N GLN A 61 -8.20 21.14 0.70
CA GLN A 61 -7.51 19.84 0.84
C GLN A 61 -7.74 19.25 2.24
N ALA A 62 -7.62 20.05 3.30
CA ALA A 62 -7.92 19.63 4.67
C ALA A 62 -9.40 19.26 4.87
N GLY A 63 -10.31 19.95 4.19
CA GLY A 63 -11.73 19.61 4.15
C GLY A 63 -11.98 18.25 3.49
N ALA A 64 -11.44 18.04 2.29
CA ALA A 64 -11.56 16.79 1.54
C ALA A 64 -10.98 15.60 2.31
N PHE A 65 -9.82 15.77 2.96
CA PHE A 65 -9.19 14.74 3.78
C PHE A 65 -10.08 14.28 4.94
N ARG A 66 -10.71 15.22 5.66
CA ARG A 66 -11.64 14.91 6.76
C ARG A 66 -12.87 14.13 6.27
N ILE A 67 -13.43 14.54 5.14
CA ILE A 67 -14.58 13.84 4.54
C ILE A 67 -14.20 12.41 4.16
N LEU A 68 -13.05 12.21 3.50
CA LEU A 68 -12.57 10.88 3.12
C LEU A 68 -12.30 9.99 4.33
N GLN A 69 -11.71 10.52 5.40
CA GLN A 69 -11.52 9.76 6.66
C GLN A 69 -12.85 9.29 7.25
N SER A 70 -13.88 10.15 7.26
CA SER A 70 -15.22 9.78 7.72
C SER A 70 -15.81 8.64 6.89
N MET A 71 -15.72 8.74 5.55
CA MET A 71 -16.17 7.67 4.65
C MET A 71 -15.46 6.35 4.92
N ILE A 72 -14.13 6.36 5.07
CA ILE A 72 -13.33 5.16 5.37
C ILE A 72 -13.74 4.55 6.71
N HIS A 73 -13.98 5.38 7.73
CA HIS A 73 -14.41 4.90 9.04
C HIS A 73 -15.77 4.21 8.96
N SER A 74 -16.78 4.84 8.34
CA SER A 74 -18.11 4.24 8.17
C SER A 74 -18.07 2.93 7.36
N LEU A 75 -17.20 2.84 6.35
CA LEU A 75 -17.04 1.60 5.57
C LEU A 75 -16.41 0.46 6.38
N ARG A 76 -15.56 0.78 7.37
CA ARG A 76 -14.94 -0.24 8.25
C ARG A 76 -15.89 -0.69 9.35
N GLU A 77 -16.64 0.23 9.95
CA GLU A 77 -17.63 -0.12 10.98
C GLU A 77 -18.76 -0.99 10.43
N GLY A 78 -19.11 -0.85 9.14
CA GLY A 78 -20.04 -1.74 8.47
C GLY A 78 -19.52 -3.16 8.20
N ASP A 79 -18.20 -3.36 8.20
CA ASP A 79 -17.53 -4.63 7.87
C ASP A 79 -17.31 -5.50 9.14
N ASP A 80 -17.21 -4.89 10.32
CA ASP A 80 -17.12 -5.59 11.62
C ASP A 80 -18.48 -6.07 12.17
N GLY A 81 -19.58 -5.83 11.44
CA GLY A 81 -20.96 -6.10 11.86
C GLY A 81 -21.76 -7.09 11.00
N SER A 82 -21.14 -7.79 10.05
CA SER A 82 -21.81 -8.78 9.17
C SER A 82 -21.27 -10.20 9.32
#